data_AF-A0A2V6P4E4-F1
#
_entry.id   AF-A0A2V6P4E4-F1
#
_cell.length_a   1.000
_cell.length_b   1.000
_cell.length_c   1.000
_cell.angle_alpha   90.00
_cell.angle_beta   90.00
_cell.angle_gamma   90.00
#
_symmetry.space_group_name_H-M   'P 1'
#
loop_
_entity.id
_entity.type
_entity.pdbx_description
1 polymer ?
#
loop_
_entity_poly.entity_id
_entity_poly.type
_entity_poly.pdbx_seq_one_letter_code
_entity_poly.pdbx_strand_id
1 'polypeptide(L)'
;MLLLPAGDAIAQTTLPVDHFDFSTITSPKVGYVPFRVIITAKAANGTTARNFAGTVQLTAAEAGGAVPVEALTPLQFTSGLWAGVISVNTSNATSVTLTVADTAGHRGDAGPIPIQAPPFRIIDLPVISLASDRVRGLLYASLGPPSPFAGQIAVIDPVTGLVQDTIPVQGGGTG
;
A
#
# COMPACT_ATOMS: atom_id res chain seq x y z
N MET A 1 -32.71 8.63 53.80
CA MET A 1 -31.47 8.42 53.02
C MET A 1 -31.64 7.12 52.26
N LEU A 2 -32.06 7.21 50.99
CA LEU A 2 -32.41 6.07 50.15
C LEU A 2 -31.11 5.56 49.49
N LEU A 3 -30.73 4.31 49.77
CA LEU A 3 -29.60 3.66 49.11
C LEU A 3 -30.05 3.26 47.70
N LEU A 4 -29.49 3.88 46.65
CA LEU A 4 -29.61 3.37 45.28
C LEU A 4 -28.70 2.15 45.17
N PRO A 5 -29.20 0.97 44.73
CA PRO A 5 -28.30 -0.13 44.40
C PRO A 5 -27.45 0.31 43.20
N ALA A 6 -26.12 0.15 43.32
CA ALA A 6 -25.21 0.28 42.20
C ALA A 6 -25.68 -0.67 41.11
N GLY A 7 -26.07 -0.13 39.95
CA GLY A 7 -26.50 -0.92 38.82
C GLY A 7 -25.43 -1.96 38.49
N ASP A 8 -25.86 -3.22 38.40
CA ASP A 8 -25.02 -4.32 37.95
C ASP A 8 -24.26 -3.88 36.71
N ALA A 9 -22.93 -3.83 36.82
CA ALA A 9 -22.08 -3.75 35.66
C ALA A 9 -22.41 -4.98 34.82
N ILE A 10 -23.08 -4.77 33.69
CA ILE A 10 -23.27 -5.80 32.67
C ILE A 10 -21.89 -6.38 32.39
N ALA A 11 -21.65 -7.62 32.84
CA ALA A 11 -20.41 -8.33 32.59
C ALA A 11 -20.21 -8.38 31.08
N GLN A 12 -19.33 -7.54 30.56
CA GLN A 12 -18.90 -7.61 29.18
C GLN A 12 -18.12 -8.91 29.07
N THR A 13 -18.75 -9.97 28.54
CA THR A 13 -18.08 -11.24 28.28
C THR A 13 -16.82 -10.96 27.48
N THR A 14 -15.66 -11.11 28.12
CA THR A 14 -14.37 -10.92 27.49
C THR A 14 -14.16 -12.07 26.51
N LEU A 15 -14.11 -11.76 25.22
CA LEU A 15 -13.94 -12.77 24.19
C LEU A 15 -12.51 -12.68 23.67
N PRO A 16 -11.70 -13.75 23.77
CA PRO A 16 -10.37 -13.74 23.21
C PRO A 16 -10.45 -13.58 21.70
N VAL A 17 -9.50 -12.83 21.12
CA VAL A 17 -9.32 -12.77 19.67
C VAL A 17 -8.81 -14.13 19.20
N ASP A 18 -9.29 -14.55 18.03
CA ASP A 18 -8.89 -15.76 17.34
C ASP A 18 -8.32 -15.40 15.94
N HIS A 19 -9.03 -14.53 15.21
CA HIS A 19 -8.64 -14.07 13.89
C HIS A 19 -9.15 -12.65 13.60
N PHE A 20 -8.75 -12.11 12.44
CA PHE A 20 -9.25 -10.85 11.92
C PHE A 20 -10.04 -11.07 10.63
N ASP A 21 -11.19 -10.40 10.54
CA ASP A 21 -12.04 -10.41 9.35
C ASP A 21 -11.98 -9.07 8.64
N PHE A 22 -11.76 -9.09 7.34
CA PHE A 22 -11.93 -7.92 6.49
C PHE A 22 -13.39 -7.82 6.03
N SER A 23 -13.94 -6.60 6.03
CA SER A 23 -15.15 -6.31 5.27
C SER A 23 -14.89 -6.48 3.77
N THR A 24 -15.94 -6.73 2.98
CA THR A 24 -15.85 -6.77 1.52
C THR A 24 -15.15 -5.52 0.96
N ILE A 25 -14.04 -5.72 0.26
CA ILE A 25 -13.32 -4.67 -0.46
C ILE A 25 -13.78 -4.71 -1.92
N THR A 26 -14.33 -3.59 -2.42
CA THR A 26 -14.78 -3.52 -3.82
C THR A 26 -13.58 -3.57 -4.77
N SER A 27 -13.71 -4.39 -5.82
CA SER A 27 -12.69 -4.62 -6.84
C SER A 27 -13.13 -4.03 -8.19
N PRO A 28 -12.20 -3.52 -9.03
CA PRO A 28 -10.76 -3.40 -8.78
C PRO A 28 -10.40 -2.16 -7.94
N LYS A 29 -9.19 -2.14 -7.38
CA LYS A 29 -8.55 -0.93 -6.85
C LYS A 29 -7.45 -0.44 -7.79
N VAL A 30 -6.94 0.76 -7.55
CA VAL A 30 -5.88 1.38 -8.36
C VAL A 30 -4.67 1.61 -7.46
N GLY A 31 -3.47 1.26 -7.95
CA GLY A 31 -2.22 1.50 -7.22
C GLY A 31 -2.00 2.99 -6.93
N TYR A 32 -1.40 3.31 -5.78
CA TYR A 32 -1.21 4.67 -5.27
C TYR A 32 -2.49 5.49 -5.03
N VAL A 33 -3.68 4.89 -5.16
CA VAL A 33 -4.95 5.53 -4.85
C VAL A 33 -5.45 5.01 -3.50
N PRO A 34 -5.53 5.86 -2.46
CA PRO A 34 -6.00 5.44 -1.16
C PRO A 34 -7.44 4.95 -1.18
N PHE A 35 -7.73 3.88 -0.44
CA PHE A 35 -9.10 3.36 -0.27
C PHE A 35 -9.37 2.91 1.16
N ARG A 36 -10.66 2.93 1.54
CA ARG A 36 -11.10 2.56 2.88
C ARG A 36 -11.19 1.04 3.05
N VAL A 37 -10.73 0.56 4.20
CA VAL A 37 -10.81 -0.84 4.64
C VAL A 37 -11.36 -0.89 6.06
N ILE A 38 -12.15 -1.92 6.36
CA ILE A 38 -12.66 -2.20 7.70
C ILE A 38 -12.18 -3.59 8.09
N ILE A 39 -11.61 -3.71 9.29
CA ILE A 39 -11.14 -4.97 9.86
C ILE A 39 -11.82 -5.16 11.21
N THR A 40 -12.32 -6.36 11.48
CA THR A 40 -12.97 -6.73 12.73
C THR A 40 -12.18 -7.83 13.41
N ALA A 41 -11.82 -7.64 14.68
CA ALA A 41 -11.28 -8.70 15.52
C ALA A 41 -12.41 -9.66 15.91
N LYS A 42 -12.23 -10.95 15.63
CA LYS A 42 -13.23 -11.99 15.83
C LYS A 42 -12.73 -13.01 16.85
N ALA A 43 -13.66 -13.51 17.65
CA ALA A 43 -13.43 -14.67 18.50
C ALA A 43 -13.70 -15.96 17.71
N ALA A 44 -13.31 -17.12 18.26
CA ALA A 44 -13.46 -18.43 17.63
C ALA A 44 -14.90 -18.78 17.24
N ASN A 45 -15.90 -18.15 17.88
CA ASN A 45 -17.33 -18.32 17.56
C ASN A 45 -17.86 -17.33 16.52
N GLY A 46 -16.99 -16.52 15.88
CA GLY A 46 -17.34 -15.53 14.86
C GLY A 46 -17.92 -14.21 15.39
N THR A 47 -18.06 -14.05 16.70
CA THR A 47 -18.51 -12.79 17.32
C THR A 47 -17.38 -11.77 17.41
N THR A 48 -17.71 -10.48 17.45
CA THR A 48 -16.69 -9.41 17.56
C THR A 48 -16.08 -9.40 18.96
N ALA A 49 -14.75 -9.54 19.03
CA ALA A 49 -13.96 -9.44 20.25
C ALA A 49 -13.79 -7.95 20.65
N ARG A 50 -14.83 -7.36 21.24
CA ARG A 50 -14.89 -5.92 21.58
C ARG A 50 -13.86 -5.45 22.60
N ASN A 51 -13.23 -6.37 23.32
CA ASN A 51 -12.13 -6.09 24.24
C ASN A 51 -10.79 -5.88 23.53
N PHE A 52 -10.69 -6.15 22.23
CA PHE A 52 -9.46 -5.93 21.49
C PHE A 52 -9.25 -4.44 21.18
N ALA A 53 -8.14 -3.89 21.69
CA ALA A 53 -7.66 -2.53 21.44
C ALA A 53 -6.17 -2.52 21.05
N GLY A 54 -5.70 -3.63 20.47
CA GLY A 54 -4.30 -3.83 20.12
C GLY A 54 -3.90 -3.17 18.81
N THR A 55 -2.59 -3.19 18.57
CA THR A 55 -1.98 -2.78 17.31
C THR A 55 -1.78 -3.99 16.41
N VAL A 56 -1.92 -3.82 15.11
CA VAL A 56 -1.67 -4.87 14.13
C VAL A 56 -0.67 -4.40 13.07
N GLN A 57 -0.06 -5.37 12.39
CA GLN A 57 0.74 -5.14 11.19
C GLN A 57 -0.10 -5.46 9.96
N LEU A 58 -0.07 -4.56 8.97
CA LEU A 58 -0.69 -4.75 7.67
C LEU A 58 0.41 -5.05 6.65
N THR A 59 0.31 -6.18 5.96
CA THR A 59 1.18 -6.54 4.86
C THR A 59 0.35 -6.86 3.62
N ALA A 60 1.01 -6.82 2.46
CA ALA A 60 0.42 -7.13 1.18
C ALA A 60 1.39 -8.02 0.41
N ALA A 61 0.87 -9.03 -0.28
CA ALA A 61 1.67 -9.92 -1.11
C ALA A 61 0.91 -10.33 -2.37
N GLU A 62 1.68 -10.60 -3.41
CA GLU A 62 1.23 -11.21 -4.66
C GLU A 62 2.03 -12.49 -4.92
N ALA A 63 1.76 -13.19 -6.03
CA ALA A 63 2.48 -14.42 -6.39
C ALA A 63 4.01 -14.22 -6.51
N GLY A 64 4.45 -13.01 -6.88
CA GLY A 64 5.87 -12.63 -6.99
C GLY A 64 6.54 -12.18 -5.70
N GLY A 65 5.81 -12.09 -4.58
CA GLY A 65 6.37 -11.67 -3.28
C GLY A 65 5.62 -10.51 -2.63
N ALA A 66 6.30 -9.78 -1.74
CA ALA A 66 5.71 -8.68 -0.99
C ALA A 66 5.42 -7.47 -1.89
N VAL A 67 4.26 -6.85 -1.69
CA VAL A 67 3.84 -5.61 -2.34
C VAL A 67 3.87 -4.49 -1.30
N PRO A 68 4.44 -3.31 -1.62
CA PRO A 68 4.40 -2.18 -0.70
C PRO A 68 2.96 -1.75 -0.39
N VAL A 69 2.62 -1.72 0.89
CA VAL A 69 1.33 -1.24 1.41
C VAL A 69 1.57 -0.32 2.59
N GLU A 70 0.78 0.73 2.68
CA GLU A 70 0.86 1.73 3.74
C GLU A 70 -0.54 1.96 4.32
N ALA A 71 -0.63 2.02 5.65
CA ALA A 71 -1.82 2.48 6.33
C ALA A 71 -1.72 3.99 6.59
N LEU A 72 -2.62 4.76 5.98
CA LEU A 72 -2.71 6.21 6.17
C LEU A 72 -3.52 6.59 7.41
N THR A 73 -4.19 5.61 8.02
CA THR A 73 -4.85 5.72 9.31
C THR A 73 -4.09 4.85 10.32
N PRO A 74 -3.82 5.34 11.55
CA PRO A 74 -3.14 4.53 12.57
C PRO A 74 -3.81 3.17 12.76
N LEU A 75 -3.04 2.09 12.72
CA LEU A 75 -3.49 0.69 12.88
C LEU A 75 -3.78 0.37 14.36
N GLN A 76 -4.72 1.12 14.94
CA GLN A 76 -5.14 1.01 16.35
C GLN A 76 -6.60 0.58 16.40
N PHE A 77 -6.87 -0.60 16.96
CA PHE A 77 -8.24 -1.08 17.09
C PHE A 77 -8.97 -0.35 18.21
N THR A 78 -10.26 -0.06 17.99
CA THR A 78 -11.18 0.42 19.02
C THR A 78 -12.37 -0.52 19.08
N SER A 79 -12.61 -1.11 20.24
CA SER A 79 -13.71 -2.05 20.47
C SER A 79 -13.76 -3.22 19.46
N GLY A 80 -12.60 -3.78 19.12
CA GLY A 80 -12.50 -4.89 18.15
C GLY A 80 -12.75 -4.49 16.69
N LEU A 81 -12.78 -3.19 16.38
CA LEU A 81 -12.93 -2.68 15.02
C LEU A 81 -11.78 -1.75 14.68
N TRP A 82 -11.27 -1.87 13.46
CA TRP A 82 -10.45 -0.86 12.82
C TRP A 82 -11.10 -0.45 11.51
N ALA A 83 -11.22 0.84 11.27
CA ALA A 83 -11.67 1.38 10.00
C ALA A 83 -10.74 2.51 9.60
N GLY A 84 -10.08 2.34 8.48
CA GLY A 84 -9.04 3.26 8.06
C GLY A 84 -8.84 3.26 6.56
N VAL A 85 -7.93 4.12 6.14
CA VAL A 85 -7.54 4.26 4.74
C VAL A 85 -6.16 3.65 4.57
N ILE A 86 -5.99 2.87 3.51
CA ILE A 86 -4.71 2.28 3.10
C ILE A 86 -4.39 2.67 1.66
N SER A 87 -3.12 2.62 1.30
CA SER A 87 -2.63 2.73 -0.07
C SER A 87 -1.78 1.50 -0.41
N VAL A 88 -2.06 0.88 -1.55
CA VAL A 88 -1.19 -0.17 -2.11
C VAL A 88 -0.32 0.50 -3.18
N ASN A 89 0.99 0.55 -2.93
CA ASN A 89 1.93 1.37 -3.67
C ASN A 89 2.62 0.50 -4.75
N THR A 90 1.87 0.17 -5.79
CA THR A 90 2.35 -0.59 -6.96
C THR A 90 2.05 0.15 -8.27
N SER A 91 2.99 0.10 -9.21
CA SER A 91 2.81 0.66 -10.56
C SER A 91 2.38 -0.38 -11.60
N ASN A 92 2.37 -1.67 -11.24
CA ASN A 92 1.99 -2.75 -12.14
C ASN A 92 0.62 -3.30 -11.76
N ALA A 93 -0.11 -3.81 -12.75
CA ALA A 93 -1.35 -4.54 -12.47
C ALA A 93 -1.02 -5.87 -11.78
N THR A 94 -1.64 -6.14 -10.64
CA THR A 94 -1.38 -7.32 -9.82
C THR A 94 -2.64 -7.77 -9.08
N SER A 95 -2.64 -9.01 -8.56
CA SER A 95 -3.65 -9.53 -7.64
C SER A 95 -3.02 -9.69 -6.25
N VAL A 96 -3.45 -8.85 -5.31
CA VAL A 96 -2.84 -8.73 -3.99
C VAL A 96 -3.72 -9.40 -2.93
N THR A 97 -3.10 -10.17 -2.05
CA THR A 97 -3.68 -10.58 -0.77
C THR A 97 -3.17 -9.65 0.31
N LEU A 98 -4.09 -8.95 0.97
CA LEU A 98 -3.82 -8.19 2.18
C LEU A 98 -3.85 -9.13 3.38
N THR A 99 -2.91 -8.94 4.29
CA THR A 99 -2.80 -9.72 5.51
C THR A 99 -2.68 -8.77 6.69
N VAL A 100 -3.44 -9.06 7.74
CA VAL A 100 -3.32 -8.40 9.03
C VAL A 100 -2.91 -9.43 10.06
N ALA A 101 -1.90 -9.11 10.85
CA ALA A 101 -1.45 -9.97 11.94
C ALA A 101 -1.09 -9.15 13.18
N ASP A 102 -1.34 -9.72 14.36
CA ASP A 102 -0.85 -9.16 15.62
C ASP A 102 0.43 -9.88 16.11
N THR A 103 0.99 -9.42 17.21
CA THR A 103 2.18 -10.03 17.82
C THR A 103 1.88 -11.32 18.58
N ALA A 104 0.60 -11.67 18.79
CA ALA A 104 0.16 -12.89 19.47
C ALA A 104 -0.08 -14.05 18.50
N GLY A 105 0.00 -13.81 17.19
CA GLY A 105 -0.13 -14.82 16.14
C GLY A 105 -1.53 -14.90 15.51
N HIS A 106 -2.46 -14.03 15.90
CA HIS A 106 -3.76 -13.93 15.25
C HIS A 106 -3.60 -13.26 13.88
N ARG A 107 -4.30 -13.79 12.87
CA ARG A 107 -4.17 -13.35 11.48
C ARG A 107 -5.52 -13.22 10.78
N GLY A 108 -5.57 -12.39 9.75
CA GLY A 108 -6.68 -12.27 8.82
C GLY A 108 -6.18 -11.96 7.43
N ASP A 109 -6.93 -12.41 6.41
CA ASP A 109 -6.61 -12.18 5.01
C ASP A 109 -7.77 -11.56 4.24
N ALA A 110 -7.45 -10.76 3.22
CA ALA A 110 -8.39 -10.29 2.23
C ALA A 110 -7.79 -10.40 0.84
N GLY A 111 -8.50 -11.11 -0.04
CA GLY A 111 -8.16 -11.19 -1.46
C GLY A 111 -8.31 -12.59 -2.04
N PRO A 112 -7.85 -12.76 -3.29
CA PRO A 112 -7.07 -11.81 -4.08
C PRO A 112 -7.86 -10.57 -4.53
N ILE A 113 -7.25 -9.39 -4.43
CA ILE A 113 -7.81 -8.09 -4.86
C ILE A 113 -7.02 -7.63 -6.08
N PRO A 114 -7.65 -7.52 -7.26
CA PRO A 114 -7.07 -6.87 -8.42
C PRO A 114 -6.74 -5.41 -8.13
N ILE A 115 -5.44 -5.07 -8.20
CA ILE A 115 -4.92 -3.72 -8.20
C ILE A 115 -4.50 -3.39 -9.63
N GLN A 116 -5.17 -2.42 -10.23
CA GLN A 116 -4.84 -1.90 -11.54
C GLN A 116 -3.65 -0.94 -11.43
N ALA A 117 -2.84 -0.91 -12.49
CA ALA A 117 -1.83 0.13 -12.64
C ALA A 117 -2.50 1.52 -12.66
N PRO A 118 -1.89 2.53 -12.02
CA PRO A 118 -2.39 3.90 -12.09
C PRO A 118 -2.40 4.41 -13.56
N PRO A 119 -3.31 5.33 -13.92
CA PRO A 119 -3.41 5.85 -15.28
C PRO A 119 -2.20 6.69 -15.72
N PHE A 120 -1.39 7.15 -14.77
CA PHE A 120 -0.13 7.83 -15.00
C PHE A 120 0.88 7.47 -13.91
N ARG A 121 2.17 7.55 -14.24
CA ARG A 121 3.28 7.34 -13.30
C ARG A 121 4.13 8.60 -13.27
N ILE A 122 4.49 9.06 -12.08
CA ILE A 122 5.47 10.14 -11.91
C ILE A 122 6.84 9.48 -11.83
N ILE A 123 7.76 9.94 -12.68
CA ILE A 123 9.18 9.55 -12.65
C ILE A 123 9.95 10.79 -12.19
N ASP A 124 10.51 10.74 -10.99
CA ASP A 124 11.26 11.86 -10.43
C ASP A 124 12.68 11.87 -11.00
N LEU A 125 12.86 12.62 -12.09
CA LEU A 125 14.13 12.79 -12.79
C LEU A 125 14.34 14.27 -13.07
N PRO A 126 15.60 14.77 -13.04
CA PRO A 126 15.92 16.16 -13.38
C PRO A 126 15.90 16.36 -14.91
N VAL A 127 14.74 16.16 -15.52
CA VAL A 127 14.58 16.19 -16.97
C VAL A 127 14.68 17.63 -17.50
N ILE A 128 15.60 17.86 -18.43
CA ILE A 128 15.74 19.14 -19.14
C ILE A 128 15.04 19.13 -20.50
N SER A 129 14.95 17.95 -21.13
CA SER A 129 14.28 17.79 -22.43
C SER A 129 13.84 16.35 -22.64
N LEU A 130 12.81 16.17 -23.46
CA LEU A 130 12.22 14.88 -23.81
C LEU A 130 12.18 14.71 -25.33
N ALA A 131 12.51 13.52 -25.80
CA ALA A 131 12.34 13.11 -27.19
C ALA A 131 11.65 11.74 -27.26
N SER A 132 10.58 11.64 -28.03
CA SER A 132 9.89 10.36 -28.29
C SER A 132 10.47 9.69 -29.53
N ASP A 133 10.86 8.42 -29.43
CA ASP A 133 11.12 7.56 -30.58
C ASP A 133 9.90 6.65 -30.81
N ARG A 134 9.05 7.05 -31.76
CA ARG A 134 7.84 6.28 -32.11
C ARG A 134 8.16 4.94 -32.76
N VAL A 135 9.30 4.81 -33.44
CA VAL A 135 9.67 3.57 -34.14
C VAL A 135 10.06 2.50 -33.13
N ARG A 136 10.81 2.87 -32.09
CA ARG A 136 11.19 1.96 -31.00
C ARG A 136 10.19 1.91 -29.84
N GLY A 137 9.25 2.85 -29.80
CA GLY A 137 8.29 2.96 -28.70
C GLY A 137 8.96 3.38 -27.39
N LEU A 138 9.98 4.23 -27.44
CA LEU A 138 10.76 4.66 -26.27
C LEU A 138 10.64 6.17 -26.04
N LEU A 139 10.86 6.58 -24.80
CA LEU A 139 11.02 7.98 -24.41
C LEU A 139 12.47 8.21 -23.96
N TYR A 140 13.16 9.14 -24.59
CA TYR A 140 14.49 9.58 -24.18
C TYR A 140 14.36 10.86 -23.36
N ALA A 141 14.87 10.86 -22.13
CA ALA A 141 14.92 12.02 -21.27
C ALA A 141 16.36 12.49 -21.12
N SER A 142 16.65 13.69 -21.61
CA SER A 142 17.91 14.36 -21.27
C SER A 142 17.82 14.83 -19.84
N LEU A 143 18.73 14.37 -19.01
CA LEU A 143 18.84 14.73 -17.61
C LEU A 143 19.84 15.86 -17.46
N GLY A 144 19.54 16.81 -16.56
CA GLY A 144 20.43 17.90 -16.22
C GLY A 144 21.83 17.40 -15.87
N PRO A 145 22.88 18.24 -16.08
CA PRO A 145 24.25 17.79 -15.96
C PRO A 145 24.55 17.24 -14.55
N PRO A 146 24.93 15.95 -14.37
CA PRO A 146 25.57 15.50 -13.13
C PRO A 146 26.89 16.26 -12.85
N SER A 147 27.50 16.86 -13.88
CA SER A 147 28.68 17.72 -13.77
C SER A 147 28.67 18.76 -14.90
N PRO A 148 29.35 19.92 -14.78
CA PRO A 148 29.29 21.01 -15.77
C PRO A 148 29.65 20.62 -17.21
N PHE A 149 30.29 19.47 -17.41
CA PHE A 149 30.71 18.98 -18.72
C PHE A 149 30.20 17.56 -19.03
N ALA A 150 29.23 17.03 -18.29
CA ALA A 150 28.64 15.73 -18.59
C ALA A 150 27.14 15.74 -18.36
N GLY A 151 26.40 15.13 -19.27
CA GLY A 151 24.96 14.90 -19.20
C GLY A 151 24.64 13.41 -19.14
N GLN A 152 23.36 13.08 -18.98
CA GLN A 152 22.86 11.72 -19.11
C GLN A 152 21.58 11.71 -19.96
N ILE A 153 21.35 10.61 -20.68
CA ILE A 153 20.09 10.34 -21.36
C ILE A 153 19.48 9.09 -20.72
N ALA A 154 18.37 9.25 -20.02
CA ALA A 154 17.57 8.12 -19.56
C ALA A 154 16.71 7.59 -20.71
N VAL A 155 16.75 6.28 -20.91
CA VAL A 155 15.87 5.55 -21.82
C VAL A 155 14.71 5.02 -21.01
N ILE A 156 13.50 5.49 -21.30
CA ILE A 156 12.29 5.18 -20.53
C ILE A 156 11.34 4.38 -21.42
N ASP A 157 10.83 3.29 -20.88
CA ASP A 157 9.66 2.59 -21.42
C ASP A 157 8.41 3.43 -21.14
N PRO A 158 7.71 3.96 -22.16
CA PRO A 158 6.53 4.79 -21.94
C PRO A 158 5.31 3.99 -21.45
N VAL A 159 5.32 2.66 -21.55
CA VAL A 159 4.22 1.77 -21.10
C VAL A 159 4.40 1.41 -19.63
N THR A 160 5.60 0.98 -19.23
CA THR A 160 5.88 0.59 -17.84
C THR A 160 6.38 1.76 -16.99
N GLY A 161 6.83 2.83 -17.63
CA GLY A 161 7.46 3.99 -16.99
C GLY A 161 8.82 3.67 -16.38
N LEU A 162 9.42 2.51 -16.66
CA LEU A 162 10.73 2.13 -16.12
C LEU A 162 11.86 2.79 -16.91
N VAL A 163 12.89 3.24 -16.20
CA VAL A 163 14.17 3.62 -16.81
C VAL A 163 14.89 2.32 -17.18
N GLN A 164 14.94 2.02 -18.47
CA GLN A 164 15.59 0.83 -19.00
C GLN A 164 17.11 0.98 -19.01
N ASP A 165 17.60 2.19 -19.30
CA ASP A 165 19.03 2.50 -19.38
C ASP A 165 19.31 3.97 -19.07
N THR A 166 20.54 4.30 -18.72
CA THR A 166 21.03 5.67 -18.56
C THR A 166 22.37 5.81 -19.27
N ILE A 167 22.34 6.48 -20.42
CA ILE A 167 23.50 6.63 -21.30
C ILE A 167 24.26 7.90 -20.89
N PRO A 168 25.53 7.80 -20.48
CA PRO A 168 26.34 8.97 -20.18
C PRO A 168 26.69 9.72 -21.47
N VAL A 169 26.62 11.05 -21.42
CA VAL A 169 27.05 11.93 -22.51
C VAL A 169 28.17 12.80 -21.98
N GLN A 170 29.38 12.58 -22.47
CA GLN A 170 30.51 13.47 -22.18
C GLN A 170 30.37 14.71 -23.05
N GLY A 171 30.42 15.89 -22.43
CA GLY A 171 30.65 17.15 -23.12
C GLY A 171 32.09 17.20 -23.64
N GLY A 172 32.33 18.04 -24.64
CA GLY A 172 33.68 18.26 -25.14
C GLY A 172 34.59 18.76 -24.02
N GLY A 173 35.58 17.93 -23.63
CA GLY A 173 36.60 18.34 -22.68
C GLY A 173 37.38 19.53 -23.25
N THR A 174 37.71 20.49 -22.39
CA THR A 174 38.74 21.49 -22.70
C THR A 174 40.02 20.72 -23.04
N GLY A 175 40.42 20.75 -24.31
CA GLY A 175 41.74 20.31 -24.75
C GLY A 175 42.85 21.15 -24.16
#